data_AF-A0A2R6KX37-F1
#
_entry.id   AF-A0A2R6KX37-F1
#
_cell.length_a   1.000
_cell.length_b   1.000
_cell.length_c   1.000
_cell.angle_alpha   90.00
_cell.angle_beta   90.00
_cell.angle_gamma   90.00
#
_symmetry.space_group_name_H-M   'P 1'
#
loop_
_entity.id
_entity.type
_entity.pdbx_description
1 polymer ?
#
loop_
_entity_poly.entity_id
_entity_poly.type
_entity_poly.pdbx_seq_one_letter_code
_entity_poly.pdbx_strand_id
1 'polypeptide(L)'
;MTHSAPATHVVVSYPADLSEWGRDTVEGSPFRSYLPKAHDTAEEGEVWEEFVGVGCCGDTLDVPLRVESVDGGPRLTEETTFEFTVREACDVQGGWQVQSAGGPTV
;
A
#
# COMPACT_ATOMS: atom_id res chain seq x y z
N MET A 1 19.08 -2.20 26.10
CA MET A 1 17.83 -2.04 25.33
C MET A 1 18.04 -0.87 24.39
N THR A 2 18.49 -1.13 23.17
CA THR A 2 18.65 -0.08 22.15
C THR A 2 17.25 0.33 21.73
N HIS A 3 16.77 1.49 22.18
CA HIS A 3 15.56 2.06 21.60
C HIS A 3 15.97 2.63 20.25
N SER A 4 15.50 2.03 19.17
CA SER A 4 15.62 2.61 17.84
C SER A 4 14.91 3.96 17.81
N ALA A 5 15.52 4.95 17.15
CA ALA A 5 14.92 6.26 16.98
C ALA A 5 13.59 6.16 16.20
N PRO A 6 12.61 7.02 16.49
CA PRO A 6 11.34 7.04 15.76
C PRO A 6 11.53 7.56 14.33
N ALA A 7 10.76 6.98 13.40
CA ALA A 7 10.61 7.46 12.04
C ALA A 7 9.84 8.78 12.07
N THR A 8 10.40 9.81 11.44
CA THR A 8 9.72 11.10 11.29
C THR A 8 8.89 11.14 10.03
N HIS A 9 9.39 10.51 8.97
CA HIS A 9 8.75 10.51 7.66
C HIS A 9 9.00 9.19 6.96
N VAL A 10 7.95 8.60 6.39
CA VAL A 10 8.02 7.34 5.65
C VAL A 10 7.27 7.52 4.35
N VAL A 11 7.97 7.27 3.24
CA VAL A 11 7.36 7.29 1.90
C VAL A 11 7.02 5.86 1.54
N VAL A 12 5.76 5.63 1.21
CA VAL A 12 5.24 4.31 0.82
C VAL A 12 4.65 4.41 -0.57
N SER A 13 4.93 3.44 -1.43
CA SER A 13 4.35 3.39 -2.75
C SER A 13 3.36 2.23 -2.91
N TYR A 14 2.31 2.48 -3.67
CA TYR A 14 1.38 1.44 -4.13
C TYR A 14 1.43 1.37 -5.66
N PRO A 15 1.08 0.22 -6.27
CA PRO A 15 1.26 0.04 -7.70
C PRO A 15 0.18 0.78 -8.51
N ALA A 16 0.55 1.26 -9.70
CA ALA A 16 -0.32 2.09 -10.54
C ALA A 16 -1.60 1.40 -11.03
N ASP A 17 -1.65 0.07 -11.03
CA ASP A 17 -2.84 -0.74 -11.33
C ASP A 17 -3.85 -0.80 -10.17
N LEU A 18 -3.51 -0.27 -8.99
CA LEU A 18 -4.45 -0.17 -7.87
C LEU A 18 -5.66 0.66 -8.29
N SER A 19 -6.86 0.12 -8.04
CA SER A 19 -8.13 0.80 -8.33
C SER A 19 -8.26 2.12 -7.56
N GLU A 20 -9.01 3.09 -8.10
CA GLU A 20 -9.24 4.40 -7.46
C GLU A 20 -9.79 4.25 -6.03
N TRP A 21 -10.72 3.32 -5.80
CA TRP A 21 -11.24 3.01 -4.47
C TRP A 21 -10.16 2.50 -3.50
N GLY A 22 -9.26 1.65 -3.99
CA GLY A 22 -8.11 1.17 -3.22
C GLY A 22 -7.17 2.32 -2.86
N ARG A 23 -6.92 3.24 -3.80
CA ARG A 23 -6.11 4.46 -3.58
C ARG A 23 -6.72 5.36 -2.51
N ASP A 24 -8.01 5.66 -2.61
CA ASP A 24 -8.73 6.48 -1.62
C ASP A 24 -8.67 5.84 -0.22
N THR A 25 -8.68 4.52 -0.14
CA THR A 25 -8.60 3.78 1.12
C THR A 25 -7.20 3.89 1.74
N VAL A 26 -6.13 3.63 0.97
CA VAL A 26 -4.75 3.68 1.48
C VAL A 26 -4.30 5.12 1.78
N GLU A 27 -4.74 6.09 0.99
CA GLU A 27 -4.41 7.50 1.23
C GLU A 27 -5.24 8.11 2.37
N GLY A 28 -6.30 7.44 2.81
CA GLY A 28 -7.19 7.89 3.88
C GLY A 28 -6.52 7.95 5.26
N SER A 29 -6.91 8.94 6.07
CA SER A 29 -6.40 9.11 7.45
C SER A 29 -6.51 7.87 8.35
N PRO A 30 -7.59 7.06 8.29
CA PRO A 30 -7.70 5.86 9.13
C PRO A 30 -6.59 4.83 8.84
N PHE A 31 -6.21 4.70 7.57
CA PHE A 31 -5.18 3.77 7.13
C PHE A 31 -3.79 4.20 7.60
N ARG A 32 -3.49 5.50 7.54
CA ARG A 32 -2.26 6.10 8.09
C ARG A 32 -2.07 5.81 9.57
N SER A 33 -3.15 5.91 10.34
CA SER A 33 -3.12 5.62 11.79
C SER A 33 -3.13 4.12 12.11
N TYR A 34 -3.31 3.25 11.12
CA TYR A 34 -3.24 1.80 11.26
C TYR A 34 -1.82 1.27 11.05
N LEU A 35 -1.07 1.81 10.08
CA LEU A 35 0.31 1.39 9.77
C LEU A 35 1.24 1.24 10.99
N PRO A 36 1.38 2.23 11.90
CA PRO A 36 2.25 2.09 13.07
C PRO A 36 1.70 1.12 14.14
N LYS A 37 0.46 0.64 14.00
CA LYS A 37 -0.13 -0.40 14.85
C LYS A 37 0.02 -1.79 14.24
N ALA A 38 0.10 -1.86 12.91
CA ALA A 38 0.33 -3.09 12.16
C ALA A 38 1.81 -3.47 12.15
N HIS A 39 2.68 -2.46 12.04
CA HIS A 39 4.12 -2.60 11.87
C HIS A 39 4.86 -1.84 12.97
N ASP A 40 5.79 -2.51 13.66
CA ASP A 40 6.63 -1.88 14.69
C ASP A 40 7.77 -1.04 14.08
N THR A 41 8.28 -1.46 12.92
CA THR A 41 9.39 -0.81 12.21
C THR A 41 9.15 -0.77 10.71
N ALA A 42 9.87 0.13 10.02
CA ALA A 42 9.95 0.19 8.58
C ALA A 42 11.41 0.22 8.13
N GLU A 43 11.71 -0.54 7.08
CA GLU A 43 12.99 -0.50 6.38
C GLU A 43 12.80 -0.16 4.89
N GLU A 44 13.75 0.57 4.31
CA GLU A 44 13.69 0.90 2.88
C GLU A 44 13.73 -0.38 2.02
N GLY A 45 12.81 -0.46 1.06
CA GLY A 45 12.62 -1.62 0.19
C GLY A 45 11.74 -2.72 0.76
N GLU A 46 11.31 -2.60 2.02
CA GLU A 46 10.35 -3.52 2.64
C GLU A 46 8.99 -3.45 1.92
N VAL A 47 8.32 -4.60 1.80
CA VAL A 47 7.01 -4.71 1.17
C VAL A 47 6.01 -5.21 2.22
N TRP A 48 4.91 -4.49 2.35
CA TRP A 48 3.78 -4.81 3.22
C TRP A 48 2.59 -5.24 2.36
N GLU A 49 2.05 -6.42 2.63
CA GLU A 49 0.82 -6.92 2.02
C GLU A 49 -0.36 -6.45 2.86
N GLU A 50 -0.91 -5.29 2.53
CA GLU A 50 -1.95 -4.65 3.35
C GLU A 50 -3.35 -4.98 2.84
N PHE A 51 -4.17 -5.55 3.71
CA PHE A 51 -5.56 -5.83 3.41
C PHE A 51 -6.39 -4.54 3.44
N VAL A 52 -6.81 -4.04 2.27
CA VAL A 52 -7.62 -2.80 2.17
C VAL A 52 -9.13 -3.08 2.09
N GLY A 53 -9.53 -4.34 1.96
CA GLY A 53 -10.92 -4.75 2.01
C GLY A 53 -11.27 -5.83 1.00
N VAL A 54 -12.56 -6.18 1.00
CA VAL A 54 -13.14 -7.13 0.06
C VAL A 54 -13.78 -6.34 -1.07
N GLY A 55 -13.34 -6.57 -2.30
CA GLY A 55 -13.95 -5.97 -3.49
C GLY A 55 -15.42 -6.37 -3.63
N CYS A 56 -16.15 -5.70 -4.52
CA CYS A 56 -17.59 -5.90 -4.75
C CYS A 56 -17.98 -7.38 -4.99
N CYS A 57 -17.06 -8.22 -5.44
CA CYS A 57 -17.28 -9.63 -5.77
C CYS A 57 -16.72 -10.64 -4.75
N GLY A 58 -16.20 -10.21 -3.60
CA GLY A 58 -15.69 -11.14 -2.58
C GLY A 58 -14.18 -11.38 -2.62
N ASP A 59 -13.45 -10.78 -3.57
CA ASP A 59 -12.00 -10.90 -3.65
C ASP A 59 -11.34 -10.03 -2.58
N THR A 60 -10.48 -10.65 -1.76
CA THR A 60 -9.61 -9.92 -0.83
C THR A 60 -8.56 -9.17 -1.64
N LEU A 61 -8.53 -7.84 -1.51
CA LEU A 61 -7.52 -7.04 -2.17
C LEU A 61 -6.39 -6.78 -1.17
N ASP A 62 -5.35 -7.58 -1.27
CA ASP A 62 -4.08 -7.31 -0.62
C ASP A 62 -3.29 -6.36 -1.50
N VAL A 63 -2.95 -5.18 -0.97
CA VAL A 63 -2.22 -4.15 -1.71
C VAL A 63 -0.74 -4.25 -1.31
N PRO A 64 0.16 -4.52 -2.28
CA PRO A 64 1.59 -4.60 -2.01
C PRO A 64 2.17 -3.18 -1.91
N LEU A 65 2.11 -2.63 -0.70
CA LEU A 65 2.75 -1.37 -0.35
C LEU A 65 4.25 -1.58 -0.21
N ARG A 66 5.05 -0.69 -0.77
CA ARG A 66 6.51 -0.74 -0.63
C ARG A 66 7.02 0.50 0.07
N VAL A 67 7.87 0.32 1.07
CA VAL A 67 8.58 1.42 1.72
C VAL A 67 9.67 1.92 0.77
N GLU A 68 9.54 3.14 0.28
CA GLU A 68 10.51 3.78 -0.63
C GLU A 68 11.61 4.50 0.12
N SER A 69 11.32 5.04 1.30
CA SER A 69 12.28 5.78 2.12
C SER A 69 11.80 5.86 3.58
N VAL A 70 12.75 5.87 4.51
CA VAL A 70 12.51 6.05 5.95
C VAL A 70 13.48 7.10 6.49
N ASP A 71 12.94 8.22 6.94
CA ASP A 71 13.71 9.31 7.55
C ASP A 71 13.65 9.26 9.09
N GLY A 72 14.79 9.58 9.71
CA GLY A 72 14.95 9.61 11.16
C GLY A 72 15.45 8.28 11.71
N GLY A 73 14.53 7.35 12.00
CA GLY A 73 14.85 6.00 12.48
C GLY A 73 13.81 4.98 12.07
N PRO A 74 14.03 3.69 12.32
CA PRO A 74 13.18 2.64 11.76
C PRO A 74 11.88 2.44 12.53
N ARG A 75 11.70 3.01 13.72
CA ARG A 75 10.54 2.71 14.59
C ARG A 75 9.32 3.53 14.17
N LEU A 76 8.21 2.86 13.86
CA LEU A 76 6.95 3.54 13.53
C LEU A 76 6.21 3.95 14.79
N THR A 77 5.63 5.16 14.79
CA THR A 77 4.83 5.68 15.90
C THR A 77 3.63 6.48 15.37
N GLU A 78 2.76 6.94 16.26
CA GLU A 78 1.64 7.82 15.92
C GLU A 78 2.09 9.21 15.42
N GLU A 79 3.34 9.60 15.68
CA GLU A 79 3.94 10.86 15.21
C GLU A 79 4.60 10.71 13.83
N THR A 80 4.75 9.47 13.33
CA THR A 80 5.33 9.22 12.01
C THR A 80 4.42 9.75 10.92
N THR A 81 4.96 10.59 10.05
CA THR A 81 4.24 11.09 8.87
C THR A 81 4.38 10.10 7.73
N PHE A 82 3.27 9.68 7.13
CA PHE A 82 3.24 8.82 5.95
C PHE A 82 2.87 9.61 4.69
N GLU A 83 3.71 9.50 3.67
CA GLU A 83 3.45 9.98 2.31
C GLU A 83 3.21 8.78 1.39
N PHE A 84 2.18 8.87 0.55
CA PHE A 84 1.87 7.83 -0.43
C PHE A 84 2.23 8.31 -1.83
N THR A 85 2.93 7.48 -2.58
CA THR A 85 3.25 7.73 -3.99
C THR A 85 2.82 6.56 -4.86
N VAL A 86 2.69 6.81 -6.15
CA VAL A 86 2.38 5.76 -7.12
C VAL A 86 3.68 5.22 -7.68
N ARG A 87 3.87 3.90 -7.62
CA ARG A 87 4.95 3.22 -8.35
C ARG A 87 4.42 2.58 -9.62
N GLU A 88 5.26 2.53 -10.64
CA GLU A 88 5.00 1.69 -11.80
C GLU A 88 4.80 0.25 -11.33
N ALA A 89 3.67 -0.35 -11.73
CA ALA A 89 3.50 -1.77 -11.60
C ALA A 89 4.51 -2.38 -12.58
N CYS A 90 5.56 -3.03 -12.07
CA CYS A 90 6.38 -3.88 -12.95
C CYS A 90 5.42 -4.89 -13.56
N ASP A 91 5.03 -4.66 -14.81
CA ASP A 91 4.30 -5.58 -15.66
C ASP A 91 5.20 -6.80 -15.81
N VAL A 92 5.15 -7.70 -14.83
CA VAL A 92 5.61 -9.06 -15.00
C VAL A 92 4.74 -9.56 -16.14
N GLN A 93 5.35 -9.69 -17.31
CA GLN A 93 4.78 -10.33 -18.49
C GLN A 93 4.03 -11.60 -18.07
N GLY A 94 2.72 -11.48 -17.86
CA GLY A 94 1.99 -12.41 -17.00
C GLY A 94 0.48 -12.30 -17.15
N GLY A 95 0.00 -12.00 -18.35
CA GLY A 95 -1.30 -12.46 -18.84
C GLY A 95 -2.55 -11.92 -18.15
N TRP A 96 -2.89 -10.66 -18.36
CA TRP A 96 -4.30 -10.25 -18.39
C TRP A 96 -4.72 -9.96 -19.84
N GLN A 97 -5.00 -11.03 -20.58
CA GLN A 97 -5.82 -10.99 -21.78
C GLN A 97 -7.19 -11.58 -21.42
N VAL A 98 -8.25 -10.91 -21.86
CA VAL A 98 -9.68 -11.35 -21.87
C VAL A 98 -10.36 -11.22 -20.49
N GLN A 99 -11.43 -10.42 -20.29
CA GLN A 99 -12.71 -10.41 -21.03
C GLN A 99 -13.37 -9.03 -21.00
N SER A 100 -13.33 -8.28 -22.11
CA SER A 100 -14.43 -7.37 -22.45
C SER A 100 -15.46 -8.21 -23.21
N ALA A 101 -16.30 -8.94 -22.49
CA ALA A 101 -17.46 -9.59 -23.10
C ALA A 101 -18.49 -8.50 -23.40
N GLY A 102 -18.64 -8.19 -24.69
CA GLY A 102 -19.68 -7.32 -25.21
C GLY A 102 -21.06 -7.80 -24.74
N GLY A 103 -21.90 -6.84 -24.37
CA GLY A 103 -23.29 -7.09 -24.00
C GLY A 103 -24.09 -7.76 -25.13
N PRO A 104 -25.14 -8.52 -24.81
CA PRO A 104 -25.96 -9.17 -25.81
C PRO A 104 -26.80 -8.13 -26.57
N THR A 105 -26.60 -8.04 -27.89
CA THR A 105 -27.61 -7.50 -28.80
C THR A 105 -28.54 -8.64 -29.21
N VAL A 106 -29.80 -8.53 -28.80
CA VAL A 106 -30.95 -9.20 -29.45
C VAL A 106 -31.78 -8.17 -30.17
#